data_AF-A0A413SIC7-F1
#
_entry.id   AF-A0A413SIC7-F1
#
_cell.length_a   1.000
_cell.length_b   1.000
_cell.length_c   1.000
_cell.angle_alpha   90.00
_cell.angle_beta   90.00
_cell.angle_gamma   90.00
#
_symmetry.space_group_name_H-M   'P 1'
#
loop_
_entity.id
_entity.type
_entity.pdbx_description
1 polymer ?
#
loop_
_entity_poly.entity_id
_entity_poly.type
_entity_poly.pdbx_seq_one_letter_code
_entity_poly.pdbx_strand_id
1 'polypeptide(L)'
;MIYSPLRYPGGKGKLAPFMKVLIEKTGHKGGTYIEPFAGGAGIALDLLENDIVSQIVINDLDKGIYSFWRAILSETDRFVEAVHEVPLSVEEWKKQREILLRADNKYSFELGFSTFYLNRTNRSGIINGGMIGGLEQNGVWKLDARFNKDNLINRILKIAKKKECIHLYNKDVASLIKNYLPKYEKDAFVYFDPPYFKKGKQLYLNFFNEQDHVRIEKMIRESVNCDWVITYDDVPEIANIYVNHELRRFDLNYSVAQKRKASEIIIFSNGDVIPDERYLEEHKVCINLR
;
A
#
# COMPACT_ATOMS: atom_id res chain seq x y z
N MET A 1 5.39 8.62 -11.38
CA MET A 1 6.14 9.43 -10.39
C MET A 1 6.01 8.73 -9.02
N ILE A 2 6.85 8.96 -8.00
CA ILE A 2 6.59 8.37 -6.67
C ILE A 2 5.78 9.38 -5.85
N TYR A 3 4.49 9.10 -5.64
CA TYR A 3 3.57 9.99 -4.94
C TYR A 3 3.55 9.78 -3.43
N SER A 4 3.56 8.52 -2.97
CA SER A 4 3.55 8.23 -1.53
C SER A 4 4.78 8.78 -0.79
N PRO A 5 4.62 9.39 0.40
CA PRO A 5 5.73 9.74 1.29
C PRO A 5 6.36 8.49 1.92
N LEU A 6 5.57 7.42 2.11
CA LEU A 6 6.05 6.16 2.69
C LEU A 6 6.79 5.31 1.66
N ARG A 7 7.64 4.43 2.18
CA ARG A 7 8.29 3.35 1.43
C ARG A 7 7.70 2.03 1.88
N TYR A 8 7.10 1.31 0.96
CA TYR A 8 6.59 -0.03 1.24
C TYR A 8 7.38 -1.09 0.46
N PRO A 9 7.75 -2.21 1.11
CA PRO A 9 8.29 -3.37 0.41
C PRO A 9 7.22 -3.93 -0.54
N GLY A 10 7.63 -4.62 -1.61
CA GLY A 10 6.68 -5.18 -2.60
C GLY A 10 6.82 -4.59 -4.00
N GLY A 11 7.25 -3.33 -4.13
CA GLY A 11 7.42 -2.69 -5.43
C GLY A 11 6.10 -2.52 -6.22
N LYS A 12 4.95 -2.71 -5.57
CA LYS A 12 3.62 -2.72 -6.14
C LYS A 12 3.16 -1.40 -6.75
N GLY A 13 3.78 -0.28 -6.39
CA GLY A 13 3.58 0.98 -7.13
C GLY A 13 3.88 0.88 -8.63
N LYS A 14 4.67 -0.12 -9.07
CA LYS A 14 4.88 -0.42 -10.49
C LYS A 14 3.65 -1.00 -11.21
N LEU A 15 2.64 -1.46 -10.48
CA LEU A 15 1.37 -1.93 -11.03
C LEU A 15 0.41 -0.78 -11.34
N ALA A 16 0.70 0.47 -10.98
CA ALA A 16 -0.20 1.59 -11.25
C ALA A 16 -0.62 1.71 -12.74
N PRO A 17 0.29 1.58 -13.73
CA PRO A 17 -0.11 1.57 -15.14
C PRO A 17 -1.05 0.41 -15.51
N PHE A 18 -0.84 -0.76 -14.90
CA PHE A 18 -1.70 -1.92 -15.11
C PHE A 18 -3.09 -1.70 -14.48
N MET A 19 -3.15 -1.19 -13.23
CA MET A 19 -4.43 -0.87 -12.58
C MET A 19 -5.20 0.20 -13.34
N LYS A 20 -4.51 1.20 -13.94
CA LYS A 20 -5.15 2.17 -14.84
C LYS A 20 -5.82 1.47 -16.03
N VAL A 21 -5.13 0.53 -16.68
CA VAL A 21 -5.68 -0.25 -17.79
C VAL A 21 -6.93 -1.01 -17.37
N LEU A 22 -6.91 -1.66 -16.20
CA LEU A 22 -8.07 -2.38 -15.68
C LEU A 22 -9.25 -1.43 -15.46
N ILE A 23 -9.03 -0.31 -14.76
CA ILE A 23 -10.05 0.71 -14.46
C ILE A 23 -10.67 1.29 -15.74
N GLU A 24 -9.85 1.58 -16.76
CA GLU A 24 -10.35 2.12 -18.04
C GLU A 24 -11.16 1.06 -18.80
N LYS A 25 -10.70 -0.20 -18.81
CA LYS A 25 -11.38 -1.31 -19.50
C LYS A 25 -12.73 -1.66 -18.87
N THR A 26 -12.82 -1.63 -17.54
CA THR A 26 -14.05 -1.94 -16.80
C THR A 26 -14.99 -0.74 -16.64
N GLY A 27 -14.63 0.43 -17.18
CA GLY A 27 -15.50 1.61 -17.18
C GLY A 27 -15.53 2.39 -15.87
N HIS A 28 -14.57 2.18 -14.97
CA HIS A 28 -14.47 2.85 -13.66
C HIS A 28 -13.64 4.15 -13.68
N LYS A 29 -13.34 4.68 -14.87
CA LYS A 29 -12.64 5.96 -14.99
C LYS A 29 -13.47 7.09 -14.39
N GLY A 30 -12.87 7.85 -13.47
CA GLY A 30 -13.58 8.87 -12.69
C GLY A 30 -14.38 8.30 -11.51
N GLY A 31 -14.36 6.98 -11.29
CA GLY A 31 -15.01 6.33 -10.15
C GLY A 31 -14.17 6.37 -8.87
N THR A 32 -14.36 5.36 -8.01
CA THR A 32 -13.66 5.19 -6.74
C THR A 32 -12.68 4.02 -6.77
N TYR A 33 -11.41 4.26 -6.44
CA TYR A 33 -10.44 3.16 -6.26
C TYR A 33 -10.23 2.83 -4.79
N ILE A 34 -10.28 1.55 -4.44
CA ILE A 34 -10.29 1.11 -3.03
C ILE A 34 -9.10 0.19 -2.77
N GLU A 35 -8.28 0.51 -1.77
CA GLU A 35 -7.22 -0.36 -1.24
C GLU A 35 -7.52 -0.75 0.21
N PRO A 36 -8.08 -1.95 0.46
CA PRO A 36 -8.35 -2.45 1.81
C PRO A 36 -7.10 -2.70 2.66
N PHE A 37 -5.95 -2.86 2.00
CA PHE A 37 -4.63 -3.09 2.58
C PHE A 37 -3.64 -2.04 2.04
N ALA A 38 -3.98 -0.76 2.19
CA ALA A 38 -3.31 0.33 1.48
C ALA A 38 -1.81 0.44 1.79
N GLY A 39 -1.41 0.26 3.05
CA GLY A 39 -0.02 0.49 3.47
C GLY A 39 0.47 1.87 3.06
N GLY A 40 1.32 1.89 2.03
CA GLY A 40 1.85 3.12 1.43
C GLY A 40 0.93 3.81 0.42
N ALA A 41 -0.22 3.25 0.05
CA ALA A 41 -1.19 3.82 -0.90
C ALA A 41 -0.59 4.25 -2.24
N GLY A 42 0.45 3.55 -2.69
CA GLY A 42 1.27 4.00 -3.82
C GLY A 42 0.52 4.02 -5.15
N ILE A 43 -0.35 3.03 -5.39
CA ILE A 43 -1.17 2.96 -6.60
C ILE A 43 -2.36 3.90 -6.48
N ALA A 44 -3.09 3.87 -5.37
CA ALA A 44 -4.21 4.78 -5.12
C ALA A 44 -3.84 6.26 -5.36
N LEU A 45 -2.71 6.72 -4.82
CA LEU A 45 -2.23 8.07 -5.04
C LEU A 45 -1.82 8.35 -6.49
N ASP A 46 -1.23 7.38 -7.20
CA ASP A 46 -0.89 7.54 -8.61
C ASP A 46 -2.16 7.72 -9.46
N LEU A 47 -3.18 6.89 -9.22
CA LEU A 47 -4.45 6.96 -9.92
C LEU A 47 -5.20 8.29 -9.64
N LEU A 48 -5.18 8.75 -8.38
CA LEU A 48 -5.81 10.01 -8.00
C LEU A 48 -5.07 11.23 -8.56
N GLU A 49 -3.74 11.26 -8.46
CA GLU A 49 -2.94 12.40 -8.91
C GLU A 49 -2.97 12.57 -10.44
N ASN A 50 -3.12 11.47 -11.19
CA ASN A 50 -3.24 11.48 -12.64
C ASN A 50 -4.71 11.52 -13.12
N ASP A 51 -5.67 11.82 -12.24
CA ASP A 51 -7.10 11.98 -12.54
C ASP A 51 -7.71 10.76 -13.27
N ILE A 52 -7.21 9.56 -12.98
CA ILE A 52 -7.80 8.29 -13.47
C ILE A 52 -9.07 7.97 -12.69
N VAL A 53 -9.06 8.25 -11.39
CA VAL A 53 -10.20 8.11 -10.48
C VAL A 53 -10.44 9.41 -9.75
N SER A 54 -11.70 9.68 -9.41
CA SER A 54 -12.07 10.92 -8.72
C SER A 54 -11.89 10.83 -7.22
N GLN A 55 -11.95 9.61 -6.67
CA GLN A 55 -11.91 9.32 -5.25
C GLN A 55 -11.06 8.09 -4.98
N ILE A 56 -10.42 8.07 -3.81
CA ILE A 56 -9.77 6.87 -3.29
C ILE A 56 -10.26 6.55 -1.89
N VAL A 57 -10.35 5.26 -1.60
CA VAL A 57 -10.58 4.74 -0.26
C VAL A 57 -9.33 3.98 0.16
N ILE A 58 -8.68 4.44 1.22
CA ILE A 58 -7.51 3.79 1.79
C ILE A 58 -7.85 3.26 3.18
N ASN A 59 -7.57 1.98 3.39
CA ASN A 59 -7.72 1.32 4.69
C ASN A 59 -6.44 0.60 5.06
N ASP A 60 -6.04 0.70 6.31
CA ASP A 60 -5.01 -0.18 6.87
C ASP A 60 -5.38 -0.55 8.29
N LEU A 61 -5.11 -1.79 8.68
CA LEU A 61 -5.35 -2.27 10.04
C LEU A 61 -4.30 -1.72 11.01
N ASP A 62 -3.08 -1.50 10.53
CA ASP A 62 -1.98 -0.98 11.34
C ASP A 62 -2.27 0.45 11.82
N LYS A 63 -2.26 0.62 13.15
CA LYS A 63 -2.59 1.89 13.79
C LYS A 63 -1.57 2.98 13.48
N GLY A 64 -0.30 2.63 13.31
CA GLY A 64 0.76 3.55 12.96
C GLY A 64 0.56 4.12 11.56
N ILE A 65 0.27 3.24 10.60
CA ILE A 65 0.00 3.61 9.21
C ILE A 65 -1.27 4.45 9.11
N TYR A 66 -2.35 4.05 9.78
CA TYR A 66 -3.55 4.86 9.86
C TYR A 66 -3.27 6.23 10.49
N SER A 67 -2.50 6.27 11.59
CA SER A 67 -2.20 7.53 12.27
C SER A 67 -1.35 8.45 11.42
N PHE A 68 -0.42 7.90 10.63
CA PHE A 68 0.32 8.66 9.63
C PHE A 68 -0.64 9.29 8.60
N TRP A 69 -1.49 8.49 7.95
CA TRP A 69 -2.41 9.00 6.94
C TRP A 69 -3.37 10.04 7.51
N ARG A 70 -3.90 9.78 8.71
CA ARG A 70 -4.79 10.73 9.38
C ARG A 70 -4.05 12.04 9.66
N ALA A 71 -2.84 11.98 10.22
CA ALA A 71 -2.08 13.17 10.58
C ALA A 71 -1.75 14.03 9.35
N ILE A 72 -1.34 13.45 8.22
CA ILE A 72 -1.04 14.26 7.02
C ILE A 72 -2.29 14.87 6.37
N LEU A 73 -3.48 14.28 6.58
CA LEU A 73 -4.74 14.76 6.02
C LEU A 73 -5.44 15.79 6.92
N SER A 74 -5.36 15.63 8.25
CA SER A 74 -6.07 16.49 9.22
C SER A 74 -5.19 17.48 9.97
N GLU A 75 -3.89 17.23 10.08
CA GLU A 75 -2.91 18.04 10.83
C GLU A 75 -1.70 18.36 9.92
N THR A 76 -1.95 18.65 8.64
CA THR A 76 -0.93 18.78 7.58
C THR A 76 0.19 19.75 7.95
N ASP A 77 -0.13 20.96 8.39
CA ASP A 77 0.87 21.99 8.68
C ASP A 77 1.78 21.57 9.84
N ARG A 78 1.18 21.04 10.92
CA ARG A 78 1.90 20.47 12.07
C ARG A 78 2.82 19.32 11.63
N PHE A 79 2.36 18.47 10.71
CA PHE A 79 3.17 17.37 10.19
C PHE A 79 4.34 17.89 9.35
N VAL A 80 4.11 18.87 8.48
CA VAL A 80 5.14 19.49 7.64
C VAL A 80 6.21 20.16 8.51
N GLU A 81 5.81 20.92 9.52
CA GLU A 81 6.72 21.53 10.49
C GLU A 81 7.55 20.46 11.23
N ALA A 82 6.92 19.38 11.69
CA ALA A 82 7.63 18.28 12.33
C ALA A 82 8.66 17.62 11.38
N VAL A 83 8.35 17.44 10.09
CA VAL A 83 9.32 16.92 9.10
C VAL A 83 10.47 17.90 8.86
N HIS A 84 10.17 19.21 8.85
CA HIS A 84 11.17 20.25 8.67
C HIS A 84 12.15 20.32 9.84
N GLU A 85 11.65 20.28 11.08
CA GLU A 85 12.45 20.47 12.29
C GLU A 85 13.17 19.22 12.80
N VAL A 86 12.64 18.02 12.51
CA VAL A 86 13.17 16.80 13.14
C VAL A 86 14.67 16.59 12.87
N PRO A 87 15.50 16.36 13.91
CA PRO A 87 16.90 16.02 13.72
C PRO A 87 17.05 14.60 13.17
N LEU A 88 18.05 14.40 12.33
CA LEU A 88 18.39 13.07 11.78
C LEU A 88 19.54 12.46 12.58
N SER A 89 19.24 12.02 13.81
CA SER A 89 20.23 11.42 14.72
C SER A 89 19.82 10.04 15.25
N VAL A 90 20.78 9.35 15.85
CA VAL A 90 20.56 8.04 16.50
C VAL A 90 19.65 8.19 17.73
N GLU A 91 19.79 9.28 18.47
CA GLU A 91 19.00 9.63 19.65
C GLU A 91 17.55 9.84 19.28
N GLU A 92 17.29 10.65 18.24
CA GLU A 92 15.92 10.89 17.78
C GLU A 92 15.30 9.60 17.24
N TRP A 93 16.06 8.78 16.52
CA TRP A 93 15.56 7.48 16.09
C TRP A 93 15.17 6.56 17.25
N LYS A 94 15.97 6.52 18.33
CA LYS A 94 15.64 5.73 19.53
C LYS A 94 14.36 6.26 20.19
N LYS A 95 14.23 7.58 20.32
CA LYS A 95 13.01 8.23 20.84
C LYS A 95 11.78 7.89 20.00
N GLN A 96 11.88 7.98 18.67
CA GLN A 96 10.77 7.60 17.78
C GLN A 96 10.42 6.12 17.93
N ARG A 97 11.40 5.23 18.08
CA ARG A 97 11.14 3.82 18.39
C ARG A 97 10.44 3.61 19.72
N GLU A 98 10.81 4.34 20.77
CA GLU A 98 10.12 4.25 22.05
C GLU A 98 8.66 4.70 21.96
N ILE A 99 8.38 5.77 21.21
CA ILE A 99 7.00 6.22 20.92
C ILE A 99 6.21 5.10 20.27
N LEU A 100 6.77 4.44 19.24
CA LEU A 100 6.11 3.32 18.56
C LEU A 100 5.85 2.14 19.51
N LEU A 101 6.82 1.78 20.36
CA LEU A 101 6.71 0.64 21.28
C LEU A 101 5.72 0.88 22.42
N ARG A 102 5.53 2.13 22.83
CA ARG A 102 4.58 2.52 23.90
C ARG A 102 3.19 2.86 23.38
N ALA A 103 3.02 2.94 22.06
CA ALA A 103 1.77 3.32 21.47
C ALA A 103 0.64 2.34 21.82
N ASP A 104 -0.55 2.87 22.07
CA ASP A 104 -1.75 2.09 22.21
C ASP A 104 -2.41 1.84 20.84
N ASN A 105 -3.54 1.15 20.82
CA ASN A 105 -4.29 0.90 19.59
C ASN A 105 -5.22 2.06 19.19
N LYS A 106 -4.87 3.31 19.54
CA LYS A 106 -5.63 4.52 19.19
C LYS A 106 -4.78 5.45 18.32
N TYR A 107 -5.49 6.40 17.71
CA TYR A 107 -4.81 7.45 16.96
C TYR A 107 -3.98 8.33 17.89
N SER A 108 -2.76 8.63 17.46
CA SER A 108 -1.95 9.73 17.99
C SER A 108 -1.12 10.33 16.85
N PHE A 109 -0.97 11.65 16.86
CA PHE A 109 -0.08 12.33 15.93
C PHE A 109 1.36 11.82 16.07
N GLU A 110 1.83 11.65 17.31
CA GLU A 110 3.18 11.19 17.66
C GLU A 110 3.43 9.78 17.13
N LEU A 111 2.43 8.90 17.23
CA LEU A 111 2.49 7.57 16.61
C LEU A 111 2.62 7.70 15.08
N GLY A 112 1.77 8.49 14.42
CA GLY A 112 1.82 8.67 12.97
C GLY A 112 3.15 9.24 12.48
N PHE A 113 3.68 10.24 13.19
CA PHE A 113 4.99 10.83 12.89
C PHE A 113 6.14 9.83 13.13
N SER A 114 6.11 9.09 14.24
CA SER A 114 7.09 8.03 14.52
C SER A 114 7.09 6.96 13.43
N THR A 115 5.91 6.47 13.01
CA THR A 115 5.78 5.50 11.93
C THR A 115 6.41 6.02 10.64
N PHE A 116 6.13 7.26 10.26
CA PHE A 116 6.75 7.91 9.11
C PHE A 116 8.27 8.03 9.25
N TYR A 117 8.74 8.52 10.39
CA TYR A 117 10.16 8.74 10.64
C TYR A 117 10.92 7.42 10.49
N LEU A 118 10.49 6.39 11.22
CA LEU A 118 11.08 5.06 11.17
C LEU A 118 11.00 4.45 9.78
N ASN A 119 9.88 4.61 9.06
CA ASN A 119 9.76 4.18 7.66
C ASN A 119 10.84 4.81 6.77
N ARG A 120 11.11 6.10 6.93
CA ARG A 120 12.11 6.80 6.10
C ARG A 120 13.54 6.50 6.53
N THR A 121 13.79 6.25 7.81
CA THR A 121 15.14 6.04 8.35
C THR A 121 15.54 4.57 8.49
N ASN A 122 14.62 3.63 8.28
CA ASN A 122 14.89 2.19 8.36
C ASN A 122 15.14 1.54 7.00
N ARG A 123 15.87 0.42 7.05
CA ARG A 123 16.19 -0.36 5.86
C ARG A 123 14.90 -0.78 5.15
N SER A 124 14.86 -0.51 3.85
CA SER A 124 13.76 -0.88 2.96
C SER A 124 12.37 -0.31 3.30
N GLY A 125 12.25 0.66 4.22
CA GLY A 125 10.94 1.14 4.65
C GLY A 125 10.25 0.28 5.70
N ILE A 126 10.91 -0.79 6.16
CA ILE A 126 10.31 -1.70 7.13
C ILE A 126 10.45 -1.06 8.52
N ILE A 127 9.32 -0.86 9.20
CA ILE A 127 9.29 -0.22 10.53
C ILE A 127 10.19 -0.96 11.53
N ASN A 128 10.28 -2.29 11.43
CA ASN A 128 11.19 -3.12 12.24
C ASN A 128 12.50 -3.52 11.53
N GLY A 129 12.80 -2.96 10.35
CA GLY A 129 13.95 -3.35 9.52
C GLY A 129 15.31 -2.84 10.01
N GLY A 130 15.33 -2.10 11.11
CA GLY A 130 16.53 -1.49 11.68
C GLY A 130 17.02 -0.27 10.90
N MET A 131 17.82 0.54 11.59
CA MET A 131 18.34 1.82 11.11
C MET A 131 19.21 1.68 9.85
N ILE A 132 19.02 2.55 8.86
CA ILE A 132 19.96 2.69 7.73
C ILE A 132 21.32 3.12 8.27
N GLY A 133 22.39 2.49 7.83
CA GLY A 133 23.75 2.76 8.33
C GLY A 133 24.13 2.03 9.61
N GLY A 134 23.18 1.37 10.29
CA GLY A 134 23.40 0.69 11.57
C GLY A 134 23.48 1.67 12.75
N LEU A 135 23.48 1.15 14.00
CA LEU A 135 23.50 2.00 15.19
C LEU A 135 24.75 2.87 15.29
N GLU A 136 25.90 2.37 14.85
CA GLU A 136 27.15 3.12 14.81
C GLU A 136 27.22 4.10 13.63
N GLN A 137 26.21 4.11 12.75
CA GLN A 137 26.19 4.91 11.53
C GLN A 137 27.45 4.72 10.66
N ASN A 138 28.04 3.52 10.61
CA ASN A 138 29.25 3.21 9.84
C ASN A 138 28.97 2.67 8.43
N GLY A 139 27.70 2.44 8.06
CA GLY A 139 27.34 2.00 6.72
C GLY A 139 27.59 3.05 5.63
N VAL A 140 27.64 2.59 4.37
CA VAL A 140 27.80 3.44 3.16
C VAL A 140 26.71 4.51 3.07
N TRP A 141 25.49 4.14 3.45
CA TRP A 141 24.35 5.05 3.53
C TRP A 141 24.06 5.36 5.01
N LYS A 142 23.77 6.62 5.32
CA LYS A 142 23.39 7.09 6.66
C LYS A 142 21.88 7.27 6.78
N LEU A 143 21.43 7.71 7.96
CA LEU A 143 20.02 7.91 8.31
C LEU A 143 19.25 8.80 7.30
N ASP A 144 19.92 9.80 6.74
CA ASP A 144 19.39 10.82 5.84
C ASP A 144 19.22 10.36 4.38
N ALA A 145 19.81 9.23 3.99
CA ALA A 145 19.86 8.75 2.62
C ALA A 145 18.47 8.60 1.96
N ARG A 146 17.42 8.50 2.79
CA ARG A 146 16.02 8.43 2.36
C ARG A 146 15.16 9.46 3.09
N PHE A 147 15.72 10.50 3.70
CA PHE A 147 14.95 11.56 4.39
C PHE A 147 15.20 12.92 3.73
N ASN A 148 14.94 13.03 2.43
CA ASN A 148 14.96 14.34 1.76
C ASN A 148 13.70 15.12 2.18
N LYS A 149 13.88 16.07 3.12
CA LYS A 149 12.78 16.83 3.75
C LYS A 149 11.93 17.55 2.72
N ASP A 150 12.53 18.35 1.84
CA ASP A 150 11.80 19.12 0.82
C ASP A 150 10.95 18.24 -0.09
N ASN A 151 11.49 17.11 -0.56
CA ASN A 151 10.74 16.21 -1.42
C ASN A 151 9.59 15.53 -0.67
N LEU A 152 9.78 15.17 0.59
CA LEU A 152 8.75 14.54 1.42
C LEU A 152 7.63 15.52 1.77
N ILE A 153 7.98 16.75 2.16
CA ILE A 153 7.04 17.85 2.41
C ILE A 153 6.23 18.13 1.16
N ASN A 154 6.87 18.26 -0.01
CA ASN A 154 6.18 18.49 -1.27
C ASN A 154 5.16 17.38 -1.62
N ARG A 155 5.46 16.11 -1.33
CA ARG A 155 4.50 15.00 -1.51
C ARG A 155 3.31 15.13 -0.56
N ILE A 156 3.57 15.40 0.72
CA ILE A 156 2.53 15.58 1.74
C ILE A 156 1.59 16.73 1.35
N LEU A 157 2.14 17.87 0.93
CA LEU A 157 1.35 19.03 0.51
C LEU A 157 0.51 18.74 -0.74
N LYS A 158 1.02 17.96 -1.71
CA LYS A 158 0.22 17.53 -2.88
C LYS A 158 -0.96 16.68 -2.46
N ILE A 159 -0.74 15.70 -1.59
CA ILE A 159 -1.80 14.82 -1.06
C ILE A 159 -2.85 15.65 -0.31
N ALA A 160 -2.42 16.58 0.54
CA ALA A 160 -3.32 17.43 1.31
C ALA A 160 -4.24 18.30 0.43
N LYS A 161 -3.78 18.71 -0.76
CA LYS A 161 -4.62 19.44 -1.73
C LYS A 161 -5.78 18.61 -2.27
N LYS A 162 -5.64 17.28 -2.32
CA LYS A 162 -6.70 16.35 -2.75
C LYS A 162 -7.38 15.64 -1.58
N LYS A 163 -7.24 16.12 -0.33
CA LYS A 163 -7.75 15.42 0.87
C LYS A 163 -9.25 15.11 0.84
N GLU A 164 -10.06 15.97 0.23
CA GLU A 164 -11.51 15.77 0.09
C GLU A 164 -11.84 14.59 -0.84
N CYS A 165 -10.87 14.14 -1.65
CA CYS A 165 -10.98 12.97 -2.51
C CYS A 165 -10.45 11.68 -1.86
N ILE A 166 -10.07 11.72 -0.59
CA ILE A 166 -9.40 10.61 0.11
C ILE A 166 -10.24 10.20 1.33
N HIS A 167 -10.82 9.01 1.26
CA HIS A 167 -11.53 8.41 2.38
C HIS A 167 -10.62 7.46 3.15
N LEU A 168 -10.27 7.84 4.39
CA LEU A 168 -9.39 7.06 5.25
C LEU A 168 -10.18 6.22 6.27
N TYR A 169 -9.89 4.93 6.32
CA TYR A 169 -10.42 4.01 7.32
C TYR A 169 -9.29 3.27 8.07
N ASN A 170 -9.61 2.83 9.28
CA ASN A 170 -8.83 1.85 10.03
C ASN A 170 -9.78 0.80 10.59
N LYS A 171 -10.04 -0.19 9.73
CA LYS A 171 -10.99 -1.27 9.97
C LYS A 171 -10.33 -2.59 9.62
N ASP A 172 -10.74 -3.61 10.34
CA ASP A 172 -10.56 -4.98 9.89
C ASP A 172 -11.19 -5.13 8.49
N VAL A 173 -10.55 -5.91 7.62
CA VAL A 173 -10.96 -6.05 6.22
C VAL A 173 -12.40 -6.57 6.10
N ALA A 174 -12.85 -7.45 7.00
CA ALA A 174 -14.22 -7.93 6.98
C ALA A 174 -15.22 -6.85 7.40
N SER A 175 -14.84 -5.99 8.35
CA SER A 175 -15.64 -4.82 8.68
C SER A 175 -15.72 -3.84 7.52
N LEU A 176 -14.60 -3.60 6.82
CA LEU A 176 -14.55 -2.70 5.66
C LEU A 176 -15.45 -3.19 4.53
N ILE A 177 -15.29 -4.45 4.10
CA ILE A 177 -16.08 -5.04 3.01
C ILE A 177 -17.56 -5.05 3.36
N LYS A 178 -17.93 -5.47 4.58
CA LYS A 178 -19.34 -5.62 4.94
C LYS A 178 -20.06 -4.29 5.16
N ASN A 179 -19.40 -3.30 5.76
CA ASN A 179 -20.08 -2.11 6.29
C ASN A 179 -19.72 -0.79 5.59
N TYR A 180 -18.64 -0.75 4.80
CA TYR A 180 -18.14 0.49 4.19
C TYR A 180 -18.09 0.40 2.67
N LEU A 181 -17.62 -0.72 2.11
CA LEU A 181 -17.55 -0.94 0.67
C LEU A 181 -18.89 -0.75 -0.05
N PRO A 182 -20.06 -1.16 0.50
CA PRO A 182 -21.35 -0.96 -0.18
C PRO A 182 -21.69 0.50 -0.48
N LYS A 183 -21.06 1.47 0.19
CA LYS A 183 -21.24 2.90 -0.10
C LYS A 183 -20.65 3.32 -1.45
N TYR A 184 -19.74 2.52 -1.99
CA TYR A 184 -18.96 2.83 -3.19
C TYR A 184 -19.26 1.89 -4.36
N GLU A 185 -19.96 0.77 -4.13
CA GLU A 185 -20.06 -0.38 -5.04
C GLU A 185 -20.59 -0.06 -6.45
N LYS A 186 -21.32 1.06 -6.62
CA LYS A 186 -21.89 1.46 -7.91
C LYS A 186 -20.83 1.77 -8.97
N ASP A 187 -19.70 2.33 -8.57
CA ASP A 187 -18.63 2.74 -9.49
C ASP A 187 -17.29 2.69 -8.76
N ALA A 188 -16.92 1.47 -8.35
CA ALA A 188 -15.68 1.23 -7.64
C ALA A 188 -14.88 0.08 -8.24
N PHE A 189 -13.56 0.22 -8.15
CA PHE A 189 -12.61 -0.84 -8.44
C PHE A 189 -11.78 -1.12 -7.19
N VAL A 190 -11.74 -2.38 -6.75
CA VAL A 190 -11.07 -2.77 -5.50
C VAL A 190 -9.78 -3.54 -5.77
N TYR A 191 -8.69 -3.08 -5.17
CA TYR A 191 -7.42 -3.79 -5.18
C TYR A 191 -7.08 -4.34 -3.81
N PHE A 192 -7.10 -5.66 -3.69
CA PHE A 192 -6.66 -6.37 -2.48
C PHE A 192 -5.19 -6.76 -2.60
N ASP A 193 -4.36 -6.33 -1.64
CA ASP A 193 -2.97 -6.78 -1.49
C ASP A 193 -2.71 -7.23 -0.03
N PRO A 194 -3.34 -8.34 0.41
CA PRO A 194 -3.18 -8.80 1.77
C PRO A 194 -1.73 -9.22 2.08
N PRO A 195 -1.37 -9.35 3.36
CA PRO A 195 -0.07 -9.92 3.77
C PRO A 195 0.24 -11.23 3.05
N TYR A 196 1.44 -11.37 2.49
CA TYR A 196 1.82 -12.57 1.72
C TYR A 196 1.85 -13.84 2.58
N PHE A 197 1.55 -14.98 1.96
CA PHE A 197 1.48 -16.28 2.62
C PHE A 197 2.82 -16.68 3.26
N LYS A 198 3.93 -16.65 2.48
CA LYS A 198 5.26 -17.05 3.00
C LYS A 198 6.04 -15.89 3.61
N LYS A 199 5.93 -14.70 3.02
CA LYS A 199 6.75 -13.53 3.41
C LYS A 199 6.08 -12.63 4.44
N GLY A 200 4.84 -12.91 4.83
CA GLY A 200 4.06 -12.05 5.72
C GLY A 200 4.76 -11.76 7.05
N LYS A 201 5.30 -12.80 7.70
CA LYS A 201 5.99 -12.71 9.00
C LYS A 201 7.22 -11.79 9.02
N GLN A 202 7.86 -11.56 7.87
CA GLN A 202 9.05 -10.71 7.79
C GLN A 202 8.73 -9.27 7.37
N LEU A 203 7.56 -9.03 6.78
CA LEU A 203 7.22 -7.77 6.12
C LEU A 203 6.11 -7.00 6.85
N TYR A 204 5.22 -7.70 7.55
CA TYR A 204 4.03 -7.12 8.19
C TYR A 204 3.96 -7.49 9.68
N LEU A 205 3.39 -6.59 10.48
CA LEU A 205 3.15 -6.82 11.91
C LEU A 205 2.02 -7.83 12.15
N ASN A 206 1.02 -7.85 11.25
CA ASN A 206 -0.07 -8.81 11.26
C ASN A 206 0.22 -9.90 10.22
N PHE A 207 0.37 -11.15 10.66
CA PHE A 207 0.58 -12.29 9.77
C PHE A 207 -0.72 -13.10 9.66
N PHE A 208 -1.02 -13.55 8.44
CA PHE A 208 -2.17 -14.41 8.16
C PHE A 208 -1.72 -15.86 8.09
N ASN A 209 -2.56 -16.75 8.60
CA ASN A 209 -2.46 -18.18 8.39
C ASN A 209 -3.32 -18.57 7.16
N GLU A 210 -3.25 -19.85 6.77
CA GLU A 210 -4.01 -20.36 5.63
C GLU A 210 -5.53 -20.16 5.77
N GLN A 211 -6.08 -20.35 6.97
CA GLN A 211 -7.50 -20.15 7.24
C GLN A 211 -7.92 -18.69 7.09
N ASP A 212 -7.05 -17.74 7.41
CA ASP A 212 -7.30 -16.31 7.17
C ASP A 212 -7.40 -16.02 5.66
N HIS A 213 -6.55 -16.64 4.84
CA HIS A 213 -6.62 -16.49 3.37
C HIS A 213 -7.87 -17.11 2.76
N VAL A 214 -8.27 -18.30 3.23
CA VAL A 214 -9.54 -18.93 2.86
C VAL A 214 -10.72 -18.04 3.25
N ARG A 215 -10.67 -17.43 4.44
CA ARG A 215 -11.71 -16.49 4.90
C ARG A 215 -11.77 -15.25 4.02
N ILE A 216 -10.63 -14.72 3.57
CA ILE A 216 -10.58 -13.58 2.67
C ILE A 216 -11.21 -13.91 1.31
N GLU A 217 -10.83 -15.03 0.70
CA GLU A 217 -11.45 -15.49 -0.56
C GLU A 217 -12.97 -15.56 -0.40
N LYS A 218 -13.43 -16.28 0.62
CA LYS A 218 -14.85 -16.51 0.87
C LYS A 218 -15.62 -15.20 0.98
N MET A 219 -15.06 -14.28 1.75
CA MET A 219 -15.67 -12.96 2.00
C MET A 219 -15.69 -12.09 0.74
N ILE A 220 -14.63 -12.10 -0.07
CA ILE A 220 -14.61 -11.37 -1.34
C ILE A 220 -15.70 -11.92 -2.25
N ARG A 221 -15.73 -13.26 -2.43
CA ARG A 221 -16.71 -13.95 -3.27
C ARG A 221 -18.16 -13.71 -2.83
N GLU A 222 -18.42 -13.61 -1.53
CA GLU A 222 -19.78 -13.50 -0.99
C GLU A 222 -20.27 -12.06 -0.76
N SER A 223 -19.39 -11.05 -0.76
CA SER A 223 -19.76 -9.70 -0.29
C SER A 223 -19.23 -8.54 -1.14
N VAL A 224 -18.41 -8.79 -2.15
CA VAL A 224 -17.89 -7.73 -3.04
C VAL A 224 -18.65 -7.76 -4.35
N ASN A 225 -19.45 -6.71 -4.61
CA ASN A 225 -20.35 -6.61 -5.77
C ASN A 225 -19.84 -5.68 -6.89
N CYS A 226 -18.55 -5.36 -6.90
CA CYS A 226 -17.91 -4.50 -7.89
C CYS A 226 -16.64 -5.17 -8.44
N ASP A 227 -16.02 -4.60 -9.47
CA ASP A 227 -14.82 -5.20 -10.04
C ASP A 227 -13.64 -5.14 -9.06
N TRP A 228 -12.89 -6.23 -9.01
CA TRP A 228 -11.77 -6.36 -8.09
C TRP A 228 -10.65 -7.21 -8.66
N VAL A 229 -9.45 -6.96 -8.15
CA VAL A 229 -8.30 -7.85 -8.31
C VAL A 229 -7.59 -8.03 -6.97
N ILE A 230 -6.99 -9.20 -6.79
CA ILE A 230 -6.19 -9.53 -5.62
C ILE A 230 -4.83 -10.09 -6.02
N THR A 231 -3.76 -9.67 -5.34
CA THR A 231 -2.40 -10.17 -5.59
C THR A 231 -1.83 -10.96 -4.43
N TYR A 232 -0.97 -11.94 -4.75
CA TYR A 232 -0.30 -12.80 -3.79
C TYR A 232 1.10 -13.22 -4.26
N ASP A 233 1.88 -13.82 -3.36
CA ASP A 233 3.03 -14.62 -3.74
C ASP A 233 2.60 -15.88 -4.52
N ASP A 234 3.37 -16.25 -5.55
CA ASP A 234 3.10 -17.44 -6.37
C ASP A 234 3.44 -18.72 -5.61
N VAL A 235 2.44 -19.25 -4.90
CA VAL A 235 2.53 -20.47 -4.11
C VAL A 235 1.32 -21.39 -4.35
N PRO A 236 1.49 -22.73 -4.35
CA PRO A 236 0.40 -23.67 -4.60
C PRO A 236 -0.80 -23.50 -3.66
N GLU A 237 -0.55 -23.12 -2.41
CA GLU A 237 -1.57 -22.93 -1.38
C GLU A 237 -2.58 -21.85 -1.80
N ILE A 238 -2.09 -20.68 -2.25
CA ILE A 238 -2.95 -19.61 -2.77
C ILE A 238 -3.64 -20.04 -4.07
N ALA A 239 -2.93 -20.70 -4.99
CA ALA A 239 -3.52 -21.17 -6.24
C ALA A 239 -4.69 -22.15 -5.98
N ASN A 240 -4.58 -22.99 -4.96
CA ASN A 240 -5.64 -23.91 -4.56
C ASN A 240 -6.83 -23.19 -3.93
N ILE A 241 -6.61 -22.15 -3.12
CA ILE A 241 -7.69 -21.34 -2.53
C ILE A 241 -8.53 -20.68 -3.62
N TYR A 242 -7.88 -20.15 -4.67
CA TYR A 242 -8.53 -19.44 -5.77
C TYR A 242 -8.77 -20.30 -7.02
N VAL A 243 -8.85 -21.63 -6.88
CA VAL A 243 -8.95 -22.56 -8.02
C VAL A 243 -10.15 -22.31 -8.95
N ASN A 244 -11.24 -21.74 -8.41
CA ASN A 244 -12.46 -21.43 -9.15
C ASN A 244 -12.52 -19.98 -9.66
N HIS A 245 -11.39 -19.27 -9.64
CA HIS A 245 -11.30 -17.89 -10.13
C HIS A 245 -10.37 -17.79 -11.33
N GLU A 246 -10.49 -16.67 -12.04
CA GLU A 246 -9.56 -16.33 -13.10
C GLU A 246 -8.21 -15.93 -12.51
N LEU A 247 -7.24 -16.81 -12.66
CA LEU A 247 -5.89 -16.66 -12.12
C LEU A 247 -4.89 -16.46 -13.26
N ARG A 248 -4.01 -15.48 -13.13
CA ARG A 248 -2.82 -15.32 -13.97
C ARG A 248 -1.58 -15.10 -13.12
N ARG A 249 -0.42 -15.42 -13.66
CA ARG A 249 0.87 -15.11 -13.04
C ARG A 249 1.50 -13.92 -13.72
N PHE A 250 2.33 -13.20 -12.98
CA PHE A 250 3.14 -12.12 -13.52
C PHE A 250 4.44 -11.98 -12.75
N ASP A 251 5.40 -11.28 -13.35
CA ASP A 251 6.72 -11.11 -12.77
C ASP A 251 6.93 -9.70 -12.25
N LEU A 252 7.40 -9.56 -11.01
CA LEU A 252 7.89 -8.29 -10.47
C LEU A 252 9.40 -8.30 -10.24
N ASN A 253 10.03 -7.21 -10.66
CA ASN A 253 11.42 -6.91 -10.34
C ASN A 253 11.51 -6.25 -8.95
N TYR A 254 11.89 -7.07 -7.96
CA TYR A 254 12.16 -6.66 -6.59
C TYR A 254 13.57 -6.12 -6.43
N SER A 255 13.72 -5.04 -5.69
CA SER A 255 15.03 -4.44 -5.36
C SER A 255 15.33 -4.40 -3.86
N VAL A 256 14.57 -5.14 -3.04
CA VAL A 256 14.79 -5.20 -1.59
C VAL A 256 16.03 -6.07 -1.33
N ALA A 257 17.12 -5.44 -0.88
CA ALA A 257 18.44 -6.02 -0.61
C ALA A 257 19.20 -6.60 -1.83
N GLN A 258 18.54 -7.37 -2.69
CA GLN A 258 19.08 -7.90 -3.95
C GLN A 258 18.05 -7.73 -5.08
N LYS A 259 18.53 -7.47 -6.31
CA LYS A 259 17.66 -7.48 -7.50
C LYS A 259 17.23 -8.92 -7.77
N ARG A 260 15.95 -9.23 -7.56
CA ARG A 260 15.38 -10.55 -7.87
C ARG A 260 14.11 -10.39 -8.70
N LYS A 261 13.93 -11.25 -9.68
CA LYS A 261 12.66 -11.45 -10.37
C LYS A 261 11.86 -12.45 -9.52
N ALA A 262 10.67 -12.06 -9.08
CA ALA A 262 9.79 -12.99 -8.38
C ALA A 262 8.46 -13.07 -9.11
N SER A 263 7.98 -14.31 -9.29
CA SER A 263 6.65 -14.60 -9.79
C SER A 263 5.63 -14.30 -8.71
N GLU A 264 4.51 -13.74 -9.14
CA GLU A 264 3.33 -13.46 -8.34
C GLU A 264 2.08 -13.93 -9.05
N ILE A 265 1.02 -14.06 -8.27
CA ILE A 265 -0.30 -14.38 -8.77
C ILE A 265 -1.16 -13.12 -8.68
N ILE A 266 -1.96 -12.90 -9.72
CA ILE A 266 -3.11 -12.00 -9.70
C ILE A 266 -4.37 -12.81 -9.99
N ILE A 267 -5.41 -12.56 -9.20
CA ILE A 267 -6.73 -13.16 -9.37
C ILE A 267 -7.74 -12.05 -9.65
N PHE A 268 -8.64 -12.28 -10.60
CA PHE A 268 -9.62 -11.33 -11.08
C PHE A 268 -11.04 -11.71 -10.64
N SER A 269 -11.91 -10.70 -10.51
CA SER A 269 -13.35 -10.90 -10.23
C SER A 269 -14.05 -11.76 -11.28
N ASN A 270 -13.70 -11.58 -12.56
CA ASN A 270 -14.23 -12.33 -13.70
C ASN A 270 -13.29 -12.19 -14.91
N GLY A 271 -13.60 -12.90 -15.99
CA GLY A 271 -12.82 -12.91 -17.24
C GLY A 271 -12.82 -11.57 -17.99
N ASP A 272 -13.86 -10.76 -17.85
CA ASP A 272 -13.99 -9.49 -18.57
C ASP A 272 -13.01 -8.43 -18.06
N VAL A 273 -12.53 -8.54 -16.81
CA VAL A 273 -11.50 -7.65 -16.27
C VAL A 273 -10.13 -7.92 -16.92
N ILE A 274 -9.87 -9.13 -17.41
CA ILE A 274 -8.54 -9.52 -17.89
C ILE A 274 -8.25 -8.83 -19.23
N PRO A 275 -7.21 -7.98 -19.32
CA PRO A 275 -6.81 -7.38 -20.58
C PRO A 275 -6.08 -8.42 -21.44
N ASP A 276 -6.32 -8.39 -22.76
CA ASP A 276 -5.51 -9.15 -23.70
C ASP A 276 -4.14 -8.48 -23.94
N GLU A 277 -3.21 -9.24 -24.53
CA GLU A 277 -1.84 -8.76 -24.79
C GLU A 277 -1.82 -7.51 -25.66
N ARG A 278 -2.70 -7.45 -26.67
CA ARG A 278 -2.79 -6.31 -27.59
C ARG A 278 -3.20 -5.03 -26.85
N TYR A 279 -4.18 -5.12 -25.96
CA TYR A 279 -4.63 -3.99 -25.16
C TYR A 279 -3.52 -3.49 -24.23
N LEU A 280 -2.73 -4.41 -23.64
CA LEU A 280 -1.57 -4.05 -22.82
C LEU A 280 -0.47 -3.35 -23.65
N GLU A 281 -0.19 -3.83 -24.86
CA GLU A 281 0.77 -3.23 -25.79
C GLU A 281 0.35 -1.82 -26.23
N GLU A 282 -0.91 -1.64 -26.61
CA GLU A 282 -1.49 -0.35 -27.01
C GLU A 282 -1.36 0.69 -25.89
N HIS A 283 -1.49 0.26 -24.63
CA HIS A 283 -1.33 1.11 -23.44
C HIS A 283 0.10 1.14 -22.87
N LYS A 284 1.07 0.51 -23.56
CA LYS A 284 2.49 0.46 -23.18
C LYS A 284 2.73 -0.10 -21.78
N VAL A 285 1.92 -1.06 -21.34
CA VAL A 285 2.06 -1.72 -20.05
C VAL A 285 2.93 -2.97 -20.19
N CYS A 286 4.16 -2.91 -19.68
CA CYS A 286 5.09 -4.04 -19.71
C CYS A 286 4.87 -4.96 -18.50
N ILE A 287 3.78 -5.73 -18.50
CA ILE A 287 3.53 -6.83 -17.55
C ILE A 287 3.41 -8.14 -18.33
N ASN A 288 4.14 -9.17 -17.90
CA ASN A 288 4.06 -10.49 -18.50
C ASN A 288 2.95 -11.29 -17.81
N LEU A 289 1.71 -11.12 -18.27
CA LEU A 289 0.56 -11.84 -17.74
C LEU A 289 0.46 -13.21 -18.43
N ARG A 290 0.60 -14.29 -17.66
CA ARG A 290 0.70 -15.67 -18.15
C ARG A 290 -0.20 -16.64 -17.39
#